data_AF-A0A3N0UVK2-F1
#
_entry.id   AF-A0A3N0UVK2-F1
#
_cell.length_a   1.000
_cell.length_b   1.000
_cell.length_c   1.000
_cell.angle_alpha   90.00
_cell.angle_beta   90.00
_cell.angle_gamma   90.00
#
_symmetry.space_group_name_H-M   'P 1'
#
loop_
_entity.id
_entity.type
_entity.pdbx_description
1 polymer ?
#
loop_
_entity_poly.entity_id
_entity_poly.type
_entity_poly.pdbx_seq_one_letter_code
_entity_poly.pdbx_strand_id
1 'polypeptide(L)'
;MNQLTFPILRLLADGRFHSGEAIARHFGVTRATVWNALQEAEALGVALYSVRGRGYRLPEAVKLLDREAILAAIGVTPVRFNVELHDRIESTNSYLMQRAAAGAAQASCVAATLQTGGRGRRGRVWQAGLGASLTFSLLWRFQSGAQALSGLSLAVGVAMVRALHAYGVHAVKLKWPNDLLLEQDGHYHKLSGILIELQGDMEGPSAAVIGIGLNLRLPEALRRQIDQPAAALQDVRDEAIDPNELLGLLLRELGEVLLSFEQHGFEPLREQWQRQHAYQDKAVRMLMPDSREVHGTVRGVAPDGVLLVETAQGIQRFSSGEISLRGTG
;
A
#
# COMPACT_ATOMS: atom_id res chain seq x y z
N MET A 1 -3.68 -26.39 -4.17
CA MET A 1 -3.06 -25.45 -3.21
C MET A 1 -2.84 -26.22 -1.92
N ASN A 2 -1.62 -26.22 -1.38
CA ASN A 2 -1.34 -26.95 -0.15
C ASN A 2 -1.82 -26.10 1.04
N GLN A 3 -2.81 -26.60 1.77
CA GLN A 3 -3.39 -25.89 2.92
C GLN A 3 -2.37 -25.64 4.05
N LEU A 4 -1.23 -26.35 4.04
CA LEU A 4 -0.19 -26.23 5.07
C LEU A 4 0.88 -25.20 4.74
N THR A 5 0.91 -24.62 3.54
CA THR A 5 1.96 -23.69 3.12
C THR A 5 2.09 -22.51 4.11
N PHE A 6 1.02 -21.76 4.34
CA PHE A 6 1.06 -20.63 5.28
C PHE A 6 1.09 -21.02 6.76
N PRO A 7 0.39 -22.09 7.22
CA PRO A 7 0.60 -22.61 8.56
C PRO A 7 2.06 -22.97 8.86
N ILE A 8 2.78 -23.57 7.91
CA ILE A 8 4.21 -23.85 8.07
C ILE A 8 5.02 -22.55 8.07
N LEU A 9 4.71 -21.58 7.19
CA LEU A 9 5.38 -20.27 7.22
C LEU A 9 5.17 -19.53 8.54
N ARG A 10 4.00 -19.67 9.19
CA ARG A 10 3.73 -19.16 10.54
C ARG A 10 4.64 -19.77 11.58
N LEU A 11 4.93 -21.07 11.48
CA LEU A 11 5.90 -21.74 12.36
C LEU A 11 7.34 -21.24 12.11
N LEU A 12 7.71 -21.00 10.85
CA LEU A 12 9.03 -20.49 10.46
C LEU A 12 9.21 -18.97 10.65
N ALA A 13 8.15 -18.26 11.04
CA ALA A 13 8.11 -16.80 11.17
C ALA A 13 9.10 -16.26 12.23
N ASP A 14 9.56 -17.11 13.15
CA ASP A 14 10.59 -16.76 14.13
C ASP A 14 12.01 -16.66 13.54
N GLY A 15 12.19 -17.01 12.26
CA GLY A 15 13.48 -16.99 11.56
C GLY A 15 14.47 -18.06 12.01
N ARG A 16 14.07 -19.01 12.87
CA ARG A 16 14.91 -20.08 13.39
C ARG A 16 14.81 -21.32 12.51
N PHE A 17 15.78 -22.24 12.67
CA PHE A 17 15.73 -23.52 11.99
C PHE A 17 14.74 -24.46 12.66
N HIS A 18 13.84 -25.02 11.87
CA HIS A 18 12.91 -26.08 12.28
C HIS A 18 13.14 -27.32 11.42
N SER A 19 13.37 -28.47 12.06
CA SER A 19 13.62 -29.71 11.33
C SER A 19 12.35 -30.16 10.58
N GLY A 20 12.50 -30.71 9.38
CA GLY A 20 11.34 -31.20 8.63
C GLY A 20 10.55 -32.29 9.37
N GLU A 21 11.21 -33.05 10.25
CA GLU A 21 10.56 -34.02 11.13
C GLU A 21 9.75 -33.34 12.25
N ALA A 22 10.27 -32.28 12.88
CA ALA A 22 9.55 -31.54 13.90
C ALA A 22 8.30 -30.85 13.32
N ILE A 23 8.43 -30.23 12.14
CA ILE A 23 7.30 -29.63 11.41
C ILE A 23 6.25 -30.70 11.07
N ALA A 24 6.70 -31.84 10.51
CA ALA A 24 5.82 -32.95 10.15
C ALA A 24 5.04 -33.48 11.37
N ARG A 25 5.74 -33.65 12.51
CA ARG A 25 5.13 -34.07 13.78
C ARG A 25 4.12 -33.04 14.31
N HIS A 26 4.45 -31.75 14.24
CA HIS A 26 3.57 -30.67 14.70
C HIS A 26 2.22 -30.65 13.96
N PHE A 27 2.24 -30.85 12.64
CA PHE A 27 1.03 -30.86 11.81
C PHE A 27 0.40 -32.25 11.62
N GLY A 28 1.00 -33.32 12.17
CA GLY A 28 0.51 -34.69 12.01
C GLY A 28 0.59 -35.20 10.56
N VAL A 29 1.60 -34.77 9.79
CA VAL A 29 1.78 -35.10 8.37
C VAL A 29 3.15 -35.73 8.08
N THR A 30 3.40 -36.13 6.83
CA THR A 30 4.70 -36.67 6.44
C THR A 30 5.73 -35.57 6.14
N ARG A 31 7.02 -35.91 6.19
CA ARG A 31 8.10 -35.00 5.75
C ARG A 31 7.97 -34.60 4.26
N ALA A 32 7.42 -35.48 3.43
CA ALA A 32 7.17 -35.17 2.02
C ALA A 32 6.08 -34.11 1.86
N THR A 33 5.02 -34.15 2.68
CA THR A 33 3.97 -33.11 2.71
C THR A 33 4.54 -31.74 3.09
N VAL A 34 5.43 -31.70 4.10
CA VAL A 34 6.14 -30.48 4.51
C VAL A 34 7.01 -29.95 3.36
N TRP A 35 7.78 -30.82 2.72
CA TRP A 35 8.62 -30.42 1.60
C TRP A 35 7.79 -29.84 0.44
N ASN A 36 6.69 -30.50 0.05
CA ASN A 36 5.78 -29.99 -0.99
C ASN A 36 5.19 -28.62 -0.64
N ALA A 37 4.82 -28.38 0.62
CA ALA A 37 4.31 -27.09 1.08
C ALA A 37 5.37 -25.98 0.96
N LEU A 38 6.61 -26.29 1.33
CA LEU A 38 7.73 -25.35 1.24
C LEU A 38 8.13 -25.08 -0.21
N GLN A 39 8.06 -26.07 -1.10
CA GLN A 39 8.24 -25.84 -2.54
C GLN A 39 7.15 -24.91 -3.12
N GLU A 40 5.89 -25.04 -2.67
CA GLU A 40 4.84 -24.08 -3.05
C GLU A 40 5.17 -22.67 -2.52
N ALA A 41 5.69 -22.53 -1.29
CA ALA A 41 6.14 -21.24 -0.77
C ALA A 41 7.26 -20.62 -1.63
N GLU A 42 8.27 -21.40 -2.03
CA GLU A 42 9.34 -20.93 -2.93
C GLU A 42 8.78 -20.51 -4.30
N ALA A 43 7.83 -21.26 -4.86
CA ALA A 43 7.16 -20.91 -6.11
C ALA A 43 6.32 -19.62 -6.00
N LEU A 44 5.92 -19.23 -4.78
CA LEU A 44 5.29 -17.95 -4.47
C LEU A 44 6.28 -16.82 -4.21
N GLY A 45 7.58 -17.05 -4.42
CA GLY A 45 8.64 -16.06 -4.21
C GLY A 45 9.09 -15.92 -2.75
N VAL A 46 8.68 -16.83 -1.87
CA VAL A 46 9.17 -16.84 -0.48
C VAL A 46 10.56 -17.43 -0.43
N ALA A 47 11.55 -16.62 -0.07
CA ALA A 47 12.90 -17.10 0.15
C ALA A 47 12.95 -18.03 1.37
N LEU A 48 13.54 -19.21 1.21
CA LEU A 48 13.72 -20.21 2.25
C LEU A 48 15.15 -20.73 2.26
N TYR A 49 15.70 -20.98 3.45
CA TYR A 49 16.98 -21.67 3.60
C TYR A 49 16.75 -23.08 4.12
N SER A 50 17.29 -24.06 3.40
CA SER A 50 17.30 -25.47 3.79
C SER A 50 18.74 -25.92 4.05
N VAL A 51 18.98 -26.46 5.24
CA VAL A 51 20.28 -27.03 5.61
C VAL A 51 20.10 -28.48 6.04
N ARG A 52 20.81 -29.40 5.37
CA ARG A 52 20.79 -30.83 5.67
C ARG A 52 21.12 -31.05 7.15
N GLY A 53 20.26 -31.79 7.85
CA GLY A 53 20.41 -32.08 9.28
C GLY A 53 19.90 -30.99 10.24
N ARG A 54 19.61 -29.77 9.76
CA ARG A 54 19.03 -28.68 10.58
C ARG A 54 17.57 -28.37 10.24
N GLY A 55 17.20 -28.50 8.96
CA GLY A 55 15.85 -28.21 8.48
C GLY A 55 15.74 -26.88 7.76
N TYR A 56 14.62 -26.20 7.95
CA TYR A 56 14.19 -25.03 7.18
C TYR A 56 14.10 -23.79 8.05
N ARG A 57 14.36 -22.62 7.46
CA ARG A 57 14.09 -21.32 8.08
C ARG A 57 13.77 -20.25 7.04
N LEU A 58 13.09 -19.20 7.46
CA LEU A 58 13.09 -17.93 6.74
C LEU A 58 14.46 -17.23 6.88
N PRO A 59 14.89 -16.43 5.90
CA PRO A 59 16.13 -15.65 6.00
C PRO A 59 16.18 -14.79 7.26
N GLU A 60 15.04 -14.22 7.61
CA GLU A 60 14.84 -13.34 8.75
C GLU A 60 13.49 -13.62 9.41
N ALA A 61 13.32 -13.16 10.65
CA ALA A 61 12.04 -13.21 11.33
C ALA A 61 11.02 -12.30 10.65
N VAL A 62 9.77 -12.75 10.57
CA VAL A 62 8.66 -12.02 9.96
C VAL A 62 7.52 -11.92 10.95
N LYS A 63 7.07 -10.70 11.24
CA LYS A 63 5.84 -10.50 12.00
C LYS A 63 4.65 -10.61 11.04
N LEU A 64 3.83 -11.62 11.25
CA LEU A 64 2.65 -11.86 10.42
C LEU A 64 1.47 -11.01 10.88
N LEU A 65 0.50 -10.83 9.98
CA LEU A 65 -0.73 -10.11 10.29
C LEU A 65 -1.55 -10.89 11.32
N ASP A 66 -2.02 -10.15 12.32
CA ASP A 66 -2.83 -10.60 13.43
C ASP A 66 -3.99 -9.61 13.64
N ARG A 67 -5.21 -10.13 13.56
CA ARG A 67 -6.42 -9.29 13.54
C ARG A 67 -6.63 -8.57 14.86
N GLU A 68 -6.34 -9.22 15.98
CA GLU A 68 -6.56 -8.63 17.30
C GLU A 68 -5.55 -7.52 17.59
N ALA A 69 -4.28 -7.73 17.23
CA ALA A 69 -3.24 -6.72 17.32
C ALA A 69 -3.55 -5.49 16.46
N ILE A 70 -4.04 -5.69 15.23
CA ILE A 70 -4.48 -4.59 14.35
C ILE A 70 -5.62 -3.81 15.00
N LEU A 71 -6.66 -4.51 15.48
CA LEU A 71 -7.82 -3.86 16.09
C LEU A 71 -7.44 -3.10 17.37
N ALA A 72 -6.52 -3.63 18.17
CA ALA A 72 -5.99 -2.95 19.34
C ALA A 72 -5.22 -1.67 18.94
N ALA A 73 -4.40 -1.73 17.89
CA ALA A 73 -3.61 -0.61 17.41
C ALA A 73 -4.44 0.52 16.77
N ILE A 74 -5.64 0.22 16.23
CA ILE A 74 -6.59 1.25 15.79
C ILE A 74 -6.92 2.20 16.95
N GLY A 75 -7.14 1.65 18.15
CA GLY A 75 -7.50 2.43 19.33
C GLY A 75 -8.89 3.07 19.22
N VAL A 76 -9.05 4.24 19.84
CA VAL A 76 -10.34 4.97 19.87
C VAL A 76 -10.56 5.69 18.55
N THR A 77 -11.68 5.42 17.89
CA THR A 77 -12.09 6.07 16.63
C THR A 77 -13.62 6.02 16.49
N PRO A 78 -14.25 7.00 15.82
CA PRO A 78 -15.68 6.93 15.48
C PRO A 78 -16.00 5.87 14.42
N VAL A 79 -14.99 5.32 13.72
CA VAL A 79 -15.19 4.37 12.62
C VAL A 79 -15.01 2.93 13.11
N ARG A 80 -16.03 2.10 12.90
CA ARG A 80 -15.94 0.67 13.20
C ARG A 80 -15.43 -0.11 11.99
N PHE A 81 -14.16 -0.50 12.02
CA PHE A 81 -13.56 -1.30 10.95
C PHE A 81 -13.92 -2.78 11.04
N ASN A 82 -14.20 -3.39 9.90
CA ASN A 82 -14.28 -4.85 9.76
C ASN A 82 -13.04 -5.36 9.03
N VAL A 83 -12.06 -5.85 9.78
CA VAL A 83 -10.78 -6.34 9.24
C VAL A 83 -10.87 -7.83 8.91
N GLU A 84 -10.62 -8.16 7.65
CA GLU A 84 -10.46 -9.52 7.12
C GLU A 84 -9.00 -9.72 6.69
N LEU A 85 -8.39 -10.83 7.10
CA LEU A 85 -7.01 -11.17 6.79
C LEU A 85 -6.95 -12.40 5.89
N HIS A 86 -6.15 -12.32 4.83
CA HIS A 86 -5.84 -13.46 3.99
C HIS A 86 -4.34 -13.78 4.06
N ASP A 87 -4.03 -15.07 4.11
CA ASP A 87 -2.67 -15.55 3.93
C ASP A 87 -2.17 -15.24 2.52
N ARG A 88 -2.99 -15.58 1.53
CA ARG A 88 -2.70 -15.35 0.12
C ARG A 88 -3.95 -14.92 -0.61
N ILE A 89 -3.81 -13.93 -1.47
CA ILE A 89 -4.88 -13.50 -2.39
C ILE A 89 -4.26 -12.99 -3.68
N GLU A 90 -5.01 -12.91 -4.77
CA GLU A 90 -4.49 -12.26 -5.98
C GLU A 90 -4.34 -10.76 -5.75
N SER A 91 -5.43 -10.09 -5.35
CA SER A 91 -5.44 -8.67 -5.06
C SER A 91 -6.51 -8.38 -4.00
N THR A 92 -6.13 -7.67 -2.93
CA THR A 92 -7.08 -7.16 -1.92
C THR A 92 -8.09 -6.22 -2.56
N ASN A 93 -7.68 -5.47 -3.59
CA ASN A 93 -8.55 -4.54 -4.31
C ASN A 93 -9.62 -5.28 -5.11
N SER A 94 -9.20 -6.26 -5.93
CA SER A 94 -10.12 -7.05 -6.75
C SER A 94 -11.12 -7.82 -5.88
N TYR A 95 -10.65 -8.42 -4.79
CA TYR A 95 -11.51 -9.11 -3.83
C TYR A 95 -12.50 -8.14 -3.18
N LEU A 96 -12.04 -7.01 -2.67
CA LEU A 96 -12.91 -6.07 -1.96
C LEU A 96 -13.89 -5.37 -2.92
N MET A 97 -13.55 -5.16 -4.19
CA MET A 97 -14.49 -4.73 -5.23
C MET A 97 -15.64 -5.74 -5.42
N GLN A 98 -15.33 -7.04 -5.49
CA GLN A 98 -16.37 -8.08 -5.59
C GLN A 98 -17.26 -8.11 -4.33
N ARG A 99 -16.66 -7.99 -3.14
CA ARG A 99 -17.40 -7.93 -1.87
C ARG A 99 -18.25 -6.66 -1.77
N ALA A 100 -17.75 -5.52 -2.26
CA ALA A 100 -18.49 -4.26 -2.31
C ALA A 100 -19.76 -4.39 -3.18
N ALA A 101 -19.64 -5.03 -4.35
CA ALA A 101 -20.76 -5.34 -5.22
C ALA A 101 -21.77 -6.33 -4.59
N ALA A 102 -21.28 -7.23 -3.73
CA ALA A 102 -22.11 -8.14 -2.94
C ALA A 102 -22.67 -7.51 -1.65
N GLY A 103 -22.56 -6.19 -1.47
CA GLY A 103 -23.17 -5.47 -0.34
C GLY A 103 -22.32 -5.40 0.92
N ALA A 104 -21.00 -5.59 0.84
CA ALA A 104 -20.11 -5.39 1.98
C ALA A 104 -20.28 -3.99 2.59
N ALA A 105 -20.20 -3.92 3.92
CA ALA A 105 -20.40 -2.69 4.67
C ALA A 105 -19.25 -1.70 4.45
N GLN A 106 -19.54 -0.40 4.61
CA GLN A 106 -18.51 0.64 4.74
C GLN A 106 -17.49 0.26 5.83
N ALA A 107 -16.25 0.72 5.67
CA ALA A 107 -15.12 0.44 6.56
C ALA A 107 -14.75 -1.06 6.63
N SER A 108 -15.15 -1.86 5.63
CA SER A 108 -14.58 -3.20 5.42
C SER A 108 -13.16 -3.07 4.91
N CYS A 109 -12.21 -3.69 5.60
CA CYS A 109 -10.79 -3.70 5.27
C CYS A 109 -10.34 -5.14 5.00
N VAL A 110 -9.64 -5.34 3.89
CA VAL A 110 -9.03 -6.62 3.54
C VAL A 110 -7.53 -6.42 3.48
N ALA A 111 -6.77 -7.15 4.29
CA ALA A 111 -5.31 -7.16 4.23
C ALA A 111 -4.80 -8.57 3.91
N ALA A 112 -3.65 -8.64 3.23
CA ALA A 112 -3.05 -9.91 2.84
C ALA A 112 -1.59 -10.01 3.27
N THR A 113 -1.20 -11.20 3.74
CA THR A 113 0.21 -11.54 4.00
C THR A 113 0.99 -11.60 2.68
N LEU A 114 0.36 -12.07 1.59
CA LEU A 114 0.94 -12.09 0.26
C LEU A 114 -0.11 -11.86 -0.83
N GLN A 115 0.17 -10.91 -1.74
CA GLN A 115 -0.55 -10.76 -3.00
C GLN A 115 0.21 -11.43 -4.15
N THR A 116 -0.48 -12.23 -4.97
CA THR A 116 0.12 -12.85 -6.17
C THR A 116 -0.23 -12.16 -7.48
N GLY A 117 -1.17 -11.21 -7.46
CA GLY A 117 -1.66 -10.45 -8.61
C GLY A 117 -1.88 -8.99 -8.25
N GLY A 118 -0.96 -8.40 -7.47
CA GLY A 118 -1.05 -7.03 -7.01
C GLY A 118 -1.17 -6.04 -8.18
N ARG A 119 -2.09 -5.08 -8.08
CA ARG A 119 -2.39 -4.13 -9.16
C ARG A 119 -1.91 -2.73 -8.82
N GLY A 120 -1.35 -2.07 -9.82
CA GLY A 120 -1.08 -0.63 -9.84
C GLY A 120 -1.93 0.07 -10.90
N ARG A 121 -1.75 1.39 -11.03
CA ARG A 121 -2.41 2.18 -12.07
C ARG A 121 -1.90 1.78 -13.46
N ARG A 122 -2.74 1.99 -14.49
CA ARG A 122 -2.39 1.78 -15.90
C ARG A 122 -1.86 0.37 -16.21
N GLY A 123 -2.36 -0.64 -15.50
CA GLY A 123 -1.99 -2.04 -15.73
C GLY A 123 -0.63 -2.45 -15.15
N ARG A 124 0.09 -1.57 -14.44
CA ARG A 124 1.33 -1.96 -13.74
C ARG A 124 1.03 -2.96 -12.63
N VAL A 125 2.01 -3.80 -12.32
CA VAL A 125 1.92 -4.80 -11.23
C VAL A 125 2.53 -4.22 -9.96
N TRP A 126 1.86 -4.41 -8.82
CA TRP A 126 2.44 -4.14 -7.52
C TRP A 126 3.16 -5.38 -7.01
N GLN A 127 4.48 -5.29 -6.86
CA GLN A 127 5.31 -6.38 -6.34
C GLN A 127 5.19 -6.45 -4.81
N ALA A 128 4.87 -7.63 -4.28
CA ALA A 128 4.75 -7.88 -2.85
C ALA A 128 5.50 -9.16 -2.46
N GLY A 129 6.02 -9.20 -1.23
CA GLY A 129 6.69 -10.37 -0.68
C GLY A 129 6.33 -10.59 0.79
N LEU A 130 6.50 -11.82 1.27
CA LEU A 130 6.23 -12.20 2.66
C LEU A 130 7.04 -11.32 3.63
N GLY A 131 6.33 -10.55 4.46
CA GLY A 131 6.96 -9.59 5.38
C GLY A 131 7.64 -8.39 4.71
N ALA A 132 7.58 -8.31 3.37
CA ALA A 132 8.20 -7.24 2.59
C ALA A 132 7.28 -6.04 2.39
N SER A 133 5.98 -6.30 2.26
CA SER A 133 4.98 -5.29 1.94
C SER A 133 3.79 -5.41 2.87
N LEU A 134 3.21 -4.27 3.25
CA LEU A 134 1.87 -4.20 3.80
C LEU A 134 0.92 -3.86 2.64
N THR A 135 0.06 -4.81 2.28
CA THR A 135 -0.93 -4.65 1.22
C THR A 135 -2.33 -4.84 1.77
N PHE A 136 -3.17 -3.83 1.61
CA PHE A 136 -4.55 -3.85 2.06
C PHE A 136 -5.45 -2.98 1.18
N SER A 137 -6.76 -3.21 1.26
CA SER A 137 -7.77 -2.37 0.64
C SER A 137 -8.86 -2.02 1.65
N LEU A 138 -9.37 -0.80 1.56
CA LEU A 138 -10.46 -0.29 2.39
C LEU A 138 -11.65 0.11 1.52
N LEU A 139 -12.84 -0.37 1.88
CA LEU A 139 -14.11 0.02 1.26
C LEU A 139 -14.68 1.22 1.99
N TRP A 140 -14.91 2.30 1.26
CA TRP A 140 -15.66 3.46 1.75
C TRP A 140 -16.86 3.74 0.86
N ARG A 141 -17.99 4.11 1.45
CA ARG A 141 -19.22 4.47 0.73
C ARG A 141 -19.44 5.97 0.93
N PHE A 142 -19.88 6.64 -0.13
CA PHE A 142 -20.16 8.06 -0.14
C PHE A 142 -21.59 8.27 -0.58
N GLN A 143 -22.27 9.24 0.04
CA GLN A 143 -23.61 9.65 -0.41
C GLN A 143 -23.56 10.45 -1.73
N SER A 144 -22.40 11.01 -2.07
CA SER A 144 -22.17 11.78 -3.29
C SER A 144 -21.73 10.91 -4.48
N GLY A 145 -22.00 11.43 -5.68
CA GLY A 145 -21.52 10.90 -6.96
C GLY A 145 -20.02 10.79 -7.09
N ALA A 146 -19.57 9.89 -7.98
CA ALA A 146 -18.15 9.68 -8.28
C ALA A 146 -17.42 10.96 -8.72
N GLN A 147 -18.12 11.92 -9.32
CA GLN A 147 -17.55 13.22 -9.71
C GLN A 147 -17.09 14.05 -8.49
N ALA A 148 -17.77 13.92 -7.35
CA ALA A 148 -17.43 14.63 -6.12
C ALA A 148 -16.18 14.04 -5.41
N LEU A 149 -15.68 12.88 -5.86
CA LEU A 149 -14.53 12.21 -5.26
C LEU A 149 -13.18 12.72 -5.80
N SER A 150 -13.18 13.84 -6.54
CA SER A 150 -11.93 14.50 -6.94
C SER A 150 -11.10 14.86 -5.70
N GLY A 151 -9.80 14.58 -5.76
CA GLY A 151 -8.89 14.76 -4.64
C GLY A 151 -8.90 13.65 -3.57
N LEU A 152 -9.75 12.61 -3.68
CA LEU A 152 -9.79 11.51 -2.72
C LEU A 152 -8.42 10.82 -2.55
N SER A 153 -7.70 10.58 -3.65
CA SER A 153 -6.34 9.99 -3.58
C SER A 153 -5.34 10.88 -2.82
N LEU A 154 -5.52 12.20 -2.86
CA LEU A 154 -4.67 13.14 -2.13
C LEU A 154 -5.02 13.13 -0.63
N ALA A 155 -6.31 13.07 -0.30
CA ALA A 155 -6.77 12.90 1.07
C ALA A 155 -6.23 11.60 1.69
N VAL A 156 -6.33 10.47 0.98
CA VAL A 156 -5.73 9.19 1.39
C VAL A 156 -4.22 9.35 1.62
N GLY A 157 -3.51 10.06 0.73
CA GLY A 157 -2.09 10.36 0.93
C GLY A 157 -1.81 11.13 2.24
N VAL A 158 -2.65 12.12 2.57
CA VAL A 158 -2.54 12.84 3.85
C VAL A 158 -2.72 11.90 5.04
N ALA A 159 -3.73 11.02 5.01
CA ALA A 159 -3.95 10.04 6.07
C ALA A 159 -2.73 9.12 6.27
N MET A 160 -2.14 8.64 5.16
CA MET A 160 -0.94 7.81 5.22
C MET A 160 0.25 8.55 5.83
N VAL A 161 0.47 9.82 5.47
CA VAL A 161 1.54 10.62 6.07
C VAL A 161 1.32 10.84 7.57
N ARG A 162 0.08 11.12 7.99
CA ARG A 162 -0.25 11.26 9.43
C ARG A 162 0.07 9.97 10.20
N ALA A 163 -0.34 8.82 9.66
CA ALA A 163 -0.09 7.52 10.29
C ALA A 163 1.40 7.20 10.37
N LEU A 164 2.15 7.47 9.29
CA LEU A 164 3.60 7.27 9.26
C LEU A 164 4.33 8.20 10.23
N HIS A 165 3.89 9.45 10.36
CA HIS A 165 4.42 10.37 11.36
C HIS A 165 4.13 9.90 12.79
N ALA A 166 2.91 9.42 13.06
CA ALA A 166 2.55 8.84 14.36
C ALA A 166 3.37 7.58 14.67
N TYR A 167 3.79 6.86 13.63
CA TYR A 167 4.71 5.72 13.72
C TYR A 167 6.21 6.11 13.81
N GLY A 168 6.53 7.42 13.86
CA GLY A 168 7.89 7.93 13.97
C GLY A 168 8.65 8.11 12.65
N VAL A 169 7.99 7.98 11.49
CA VAL A 169 8.61 8.14 10.17
C VAL A 169 8.23 9.50 9.57
N HIS A 170 9.12 10.48 9.69
CA HIS A 170 8.86 11.88 9.28
C HIS A 170 9.41 12.29 7.91
N ALA A 171 10.26 11.46 7.30
CA ALA A 171 10.93 11.78 6.04
C ALA A 171 10.03 11.64 4.78
N VAL A 172 8.77 11.24 4.96
CA VAL A 172 7.88 10.85 3.87
C VAL A 172 7.35 12.07 3.13
N LYS A 173 7.36 11.98 1.80
CA LYS A 173 6.79 13.00 0.90
C LYS A 173 5.66 12.43 0.05
N LEU A 174 4.76 13.30 -0.38
CA LEU A 174 3.67 12.97 -1.29
C LEU A 174 4.07 13.28 -2.72
N LYS A 175 3.66 12.43 -3.66
CA LYS A 175 3.74 12.67 -5.10
C LYS A 175 2.35 12.62 -5.71
N TRP A 176 1.98 13.69 -6.40
CA TRP A 176 0.72 13.71 -7.13
C TRP A 176 0.68 12.59 -8.20
N PRO A 177 -0.47 11.92 -8.40
CA PRO A 177 -1.68 12.04 -7.60
C PRO A 177 -1.77 11.02 -6.45
N ASN A 178 -0.88 10.02 -6.37
CA ASN A 178 -1.22 8.79 -5.66
C ASN A 178 -0.04 8.00 -5.07
N ASP A 179 1.16 8.58 -4.98
CA ASP A 179 2.32 7.86 -4.43
C ASP A 179 2.91 8.58 -3.22
N LEU A 180 3.54 7.81 -2.32
CA LEU A 180 4.42 8.33 -1.28
C LEU A 180 5.87 8.02 -1.66
N LEU A 181 6.76 8.93 -1.28
CA LEU A 181 8.18 8.90 -1.64
C LEU A 181 9.05 9.05 -0.39
N LEU A 182 10.25 8.51 -0.48
CA LEU A 182 11.38 8.86 0.38
C LEU A 182 12.47 9.52 -0.47
N GLU A 183 13.17 10.49 0.10
CA GLU A 183 14.35 11.09 -0.52
C GLU A 183 15.59 10.34 -0.04
N GLN A 184 16.38 9.82 -0.99
CA GLN A 184 17.63 9.09 -0.77
C GLN A 184 18.66 9.68 -1.72
N ASP A 185 19.79 10.15 -1.20
CA ASP A 185 20.90 10.71 -1.99
C ASP A 185 20.45 11.81 -2.99
N GLY A 186 19.49 12.65 -2.58
CA GLY A 186 18.93 13.71 -3.43
C GLY A 186 17.93 13.23 -4.51
N HIS A 187 17.57 11.95 -4.51
CA HIS A 187 16.63 11.35 -5.45
C HIS A 187 15.39 10.81 -4.73
N TYR A 188 14.22 10.90 -5.39
CA TYR A 188 12.98 10.37 -4.84
C TYR A 188 12.74 8.92 -5.26
N HIS A 189 12.49 8.08 -4.26
CA HIS A 189 12.21 6.66 -4.40
C HIS A 189 10.80 6.35 -3.90
N LYS A 190 10.07 5.49 -4.62
CA LYS A 190 8.68 5.16 -4.27
C LYS A 190 8.61 4.26 -3.04
N LEU A 191 7.91 4.74 -2.02
CA LEU A 191 7.64 4.03 -0.77
C LEU A 191 6.28 3.31 -0.79
N SER A 192 5.27 3.99 -1.32
CA SER A 192 3.89 3.47 -1.34
C SER A 192 3.14 3.93 -2.59
N GLY A 193 2.15 3.13 -2.98
CA GLY A 193 1.21 3.46 -4.03
C GLY A 193 -0.23 3.30 -3.55
N ILE A 194 -1.07 4.26 -3.95
CA ILE A 194 -2.52 4.26 -3.72
C ILE A 194 -3.21 3.96 -5.05
N LEU A 195 -4.15 3.02 -5.04
CA LEU A 195 -5.02 2.68 -6.16
C LEU A 195 -6.48 2.79 -5.71
N ILE A 196 -7.23 3.69 -6.33
CA ILE A 196 -8.65 3.85 -6.04
C ILE A 196 -9.45 3.35 -7.24
N GLU A 197 -10.33 2.39 -7.00
CA GLU A 197 -11.33 1.92 -7.95
C GLU A 197 -12.72 2.32 -7.43
N LEU A 198 -13.56 2.89 -8.31
CA LEU A 198 -14.88 3.40 -7.95
C LEU A 198 -15.98 2.45 -8.45
N GLN A 199 -17.08 2.39 -7.71
CA GLN A 199 -18.32 1.74 -8.07
C GLN A 199 -19.50 2.68 -7.79
N GLY A 200 -20.56 2.60 -8.59
CA GLY A 200 -21.78 3.37 -8.40
C GLY A 200 -21.98 4.43 -9.49
N ASP A 201 -22.97 5.29 -9.27
CA ASP A 201 -23.40 6.27 -10.27
C ASP A 201 -22.53 7.53 -10.25
N MET A 202 -22.45 8.21 -11.40
CA MET A 202 -21.71 9.47 -11.51
C MET A 202 -22.33 10.59 -10.66
N GLU A 203 -23.66 10.56 -10.48
CA GLU A 203 -24.44 11.57 -9.75
C GLU A 203 -25.12 11.02 -8.48
N GLY A 204 -25.06 9.71 -8.23
CA GLY A 204 -25.72 9.03 -7.10
C GLY A 204 -24.74 8.48 -6.06
N PRO A 205 -25.20 7.68 -5.08
CA PRO A 205 -24.31 7.06 -4.11
C PRO A 205 -23.21 6.25 -4.77
N SER A 206 -21.98 6.43 -4.29
CA SER A 206 -20.80 5.78 -4.84
C SER A 206 -20.03 5.05 -3.75
N ALA A 207 -19.15 4.14 -4.16
CA ALA A 207 -18.23 3.43 -3.29
C ALA A 207 -16.84 3.50 -3.89
N ALA A 208 -15.84 3.68 -3.02
CA ALA A 208 -14.44 3.60 -3.36
C ALA A 208 -13.81 2.40 -2.67
N VAL A 209 -13.09 1.59 -3.44
CA VAL A 209 -12.14 0.62 -2.91
C VAL A 209 -10.75 1.21 -3.04
N ILE A 210 -10.18 1.54 -1.87
CA ILE A 210 -8.90 2.23 -1.72
C ILE A 210 -7.84 1.17 -1.40
N GLY A 211 -7.08 0.76 -2.42
CA GLY A 211 -5.96 -0.16 -2.30
C GLY A 211 -4.67 0.58 -1.98
N ILE A 212 -3.94 0.07 -0.99
CA ILE A 212 -2.67 0.62 -0.53
C ILE A 212 -1.63 -0.49 -0.52
N GLY A 213 -0.53 -0.25 -1.24
CA GLY A 213 0.68 -1.03 -1.14
C GLY A 213 1.78 -0.20 -0.50
N LEU A 214 2.35 -0.66 0.61
CA LEU A 214 3.42 0.01 1.34
C LEU A 214 4.63 -0.92 1.48
N ASN A 215 5.79 -0.44 1.05
CA ASN A 215 7.05 -1.18 1.20
C ASN A 215 7.55 -1.07 2.64
N LEU A 216 7.50 -2.17 3.38
CA LEU A 216 8.12 -2.27 4.71
C LEU A 216 9.61 -2.49 4.56
N ARG A 217 9.97 -3.33 3.59
CA ARG A 217 11.33 -3.69 3.21
C ARG A 217 11.43 -4.10 1.75
N LEU A 218 12.63 -4.01 1.19
CA LEU A 218 12.91 -4.40 -0.20
C LEU A 218 14.10 -5.37 -0.25
N PRO A 219 13.88 -6.67 -0.05
CA PRO A 219 14.89 -7.68 -0.33
C PRO A 219 15.36 -7.56 -1.80
N GLU A 220 16.63 -7.84 -2.05
CA GLU A 220 17.25 -7.67 -3.38
C GLU A 220 16.49 -8.41 -4.50
N ALA A 221 15.98 -9.61 -4.22
CA ALA A 221 15.18 -10.39 -5.18
C ALA A 221 13.86 -9.70 -5.57
N LEU A 222 13.25 -8.95 -4.64
CA LEU A 222 12.05 -8.15 -4.91
C LEU A 222 12.42 -6.86 -5.64
N ARG A 223 13.53 -6.21 -5.24
CA ARG A 223 14.00 -4.95 -5.85
C ARG A 223 14.29 -5.10 -7.35
N ARG A 224 14.85 -6.24 -7.78
CA ARG A 224 15.11 -6.54 -9.20
C ARG A 224 13.86 -6.67 -10.07
N GLN A 225 12.68 -6.88 -9.47
CA GLN A 225 11.41 -6.99 -10.18
C GLN A 225 10.69 -5.65 -10.33
N ILE A 226 11.24 -4.58 -9.74
CA ILE A 226 10.67 -3.24 -9.78
C ILE A 226 11.43 -2.42 -10.81
N ASP A 227 10.71 -1.88 -11.79
CA ASP A 227 11.23 -1.16 -12.95
C ASP A 227 11.48 0.34 -12.70
N GLN A 228 11.37 0.78 -11.45
CA GLN A 228 11.50 2.17 -11.05
C GLN A 228 12.20 2.31 -9.68
N PRO A 229 12.75 3.50 -9.35
CA PRO A 229 13.26 3.78 -8.02
C PRO A 229 12.22 3.50 -6.94
N ALA A 230 12.59 2.62 -6.01
CA ALA A 230 11.77 2.21 -4.87
C ALA A 230 12.58 2.29 -3.57
N ALA A 231 11.88 2.57 -2.48
CA ALA A 231 12.38 2.63 -1.13
C ALA A 231 11.39 1.90 -0.20
N ALA A 232 11.84 1.64 1.02
CA ALA A 232 11.07 0.99 2.06
C ALA A 232 11.21 1.71 3.41
N LEU A 233 10.28 1.44 4.33
CA LEU A 233 10.36 1.99 5.68
C LEU A 233 11.64 1.61 6.42
N GLN A 234 12.18 0.40 6.18
CA GLN A 234 13.45 -0.03 6.77
C GLN A 234 14.64 0.88 6.40
N ASP A 235 14.53 1.68 5.32
CA ASP A 235 15.62 2.54 4.87
C ASP A 235 15.73 3.83 5.70
N VAL A 236 14.71 4.14 6.52
CA VAL A 236 14.62 5.36 7.32
C VAL A 236 14.27 5.09 8.79
N ARG A 237 14.19 3.82 9.18
CA ARG A 237 13.88 3.38 10.55
C ARG A 237 14.69 2.14 10.90
N ASP A 238 15.51 2.25 11.94
CA ASP A 238 16.35 1.15 12.44
C ASP A 238 15.55 0.12 13.27
N GLU A 239 14.46 0.56 13.90
CA GLU A 239 13.58 -0.30 14.68
C GLU A 239 12.76 -1.25 13.79
N ALA A 240 12.58 -2.49 14.25
CA ALA A 240 11.77 -3.48 13.57
C ALA A 240 10.34 -2.97 13.33
N ILE A 241 9.87 -3.09 12.10
CA ILE A 241 8.54 -2.63 11.68
C ILE A 241 7.49 -3.68 12.06
N ASP A 242 6.48 -3.27 12.82
CA ASP A 242 5.30 -4.06 13.11
C ASP A 242 4.18 -3.72 12.13
N PRO A 243 3.83 -4.61 11.19
CA PRO A 243 2.77 -4.35 10.23
C PRO A 243 1.38 -4.25 10.88
N ASN A 244 1.18 -4.82 12.07
CA ASN A 244 -0.11 -4.79 12.76
C ASN A 244 -0.38 -3.42 13.37
N GLU A 245 0.62 -2.90 14.09
CA GLU A 245 0.58 -1.55 14.65
C GLU A 245 0.41 -0.52 13.54
N LEU A 246 1.22 -0.64 12.48
CA LEU A 246 1.18 0.27 11.34
C LEU A 246 -0.17 0.23 10.61
N LEU A 247 -0.74 -0.94 10.36
CA LEU A 247 -2.06 -1.06 9.74
C LEU A 247 -3.16 -0.46 10.64
N GLY A 248 -3.09 -0.67 11.96
CA GLY A 248 -4.03 -0.06 12.89
C GLY A 248 -4.00 1.47 12.86
N LEU A 249 -2.80 2.06 12.89
CA LEU A 249 -2.61 3.51 12.77
C LEU A 249 -3.09 4.04 11.42
N LEU A 250 -2.79 3.34 10.32
CA LEU A 250 -3.26 3.70 8.99
C LEU A 250 -4.79 3.71 8.92
N LEU A 251 -5.45 2.68 9.44
CA LEU A 251 -6.91 2.61 9.46
C LEU A 251 -7.53 3.73 10.28
N ARG A 252 -6.97 4.06 11.46
CA ARG A 252 -7.45 5.18 12.27
C ARG A 252 -7.42 6.49 11.49
N GLU A 253 -6.26 6.85 10.94
CA GLU A 253 -6.09 8.10 10.19
C GLU A 253 -6.91 8.14 8.91
N LEU A 254 -7.06 7.00 8.22
CA LEU A 254 -7.94 6.87 7.05
C LEU A 254 -9.39 7.13 7.45
N GLY A 255 -9.86 6.56 8.55
CA GLY A 255 -11.23 6.77 9.02
C GLY A 255 -11.53 8.24 9.30
N GLU A 256 -10.64 8.92 10.03
CA GLU A 256 -10.79 10.35 10.34
C GLU A 256 -10.78 11.22 9.08
N VAL A 257 -9.83 10.99 8.19
CA VAL A 257 -9.70 11.77 6.96
C VAL A 257 -10.87 11.53 6.01
N LEU A 258 -11.35 10.28 5.88
CA LEU A 258 -12.46 9.94 4.99
C LEU A 258 -13.78 10.52 5.50
N LEU A 259 -14.02 10.54 6.81
CA LEU A 259 -15.18 11.23 7.40
C LEU A 259 -15.13 12.74 7.12
N SER A 260 -13.96 13.37 7.29
CA SER A 260 -13.80 14.79 6.97
C SER A 260 -13.99 15.07 5.48
N PHE A 261 -13.46 14.20 4.61
CA PHE A 261 -13.55 14.33 3.16
C PHE A 261 -15.00 14.20 2.67
N GLU A 262 -15.78 13.30 3.25
CA GLU A 262 -17.20 13.14 2.90
C GLU A 262 -18.01 14.43 3.16
N GLN A 263 -17.66 15.18 4.21
CA GLN A 263 -18.37 16.41 4.59
C GLN A 263 -17.85 17.66 3.88
N HIS A 264 -16.54 17.75 3.64
CA HIS A 264 -15.89 19.00 3.25
C HIS A 264 -15.05 18.88 1.96
N GLY A 265 -15.00 17.71 1.34
CA GLY A 265 -14.12 17.43 0.21
C GLY A 265 -12.63 17.51 0.57
N PHE A 266 -11.80 17.77 -0.44
CA PHE A 266 -10.34 17.84 -0.28
C PHE A 266 -9.84 19.15 0.33
N GLU A 267 -10.59 20.25 0.21
CA GLU A 267 -10.12 21.60 0.51
C GLU A 267 -9.46 21.77 1.90
N PRO A 268 -10.01 21.24 3.01
CA PRO A 268 -9.38 21.37 4.33
C PRO A 268 -8.02 20.68 4.44
N LEU A 269 -7.74 19.70 3.59
CA LEU A 269 -6.51 18.91 3.59
C LEU A 269 -5.45 19.48 2.63
N ARG A 270 -5.84 20.45 1.80
CA ARG A 270 -5.03 21.00 0.70
C ARG A 270 -3.70 21.56 1.16
N GLU A 271 -3.71 22.35 2.23
CA GLU A 271 -2.50 22.98 2.76
C GLU A 271 -1.53 21.94 3.33
N GLN A 272 -2.05 20.97 4.08
CA GLN A 272 -1.25 19.87 4.62
C GLN A 272 -0.63 19.04 3.50
N TRP A 273 -1.38 18.74 2.45
CA TRP A 273 -0.89 18.00 1.30
C TRP A 273 0.23 18.75 0.56
N GLN A 274 0.05 20.05 0.30
CA GLN A 274 1.04 20.87 -0.41
C GLN A 274 2.36 21.00 0.36
N ARG A 275 2.31 21.15 1.69
CA ARG A 275 3.51 21.17 2.54
C ARG A 275 4.35 19.89 2.42
N GLN A 276 3.72 18.77 2.06
CA GLN A 276 4.38 17.47 1.91
C GLN A 276 4.64 17.09 0.45
N HIS A 277 4.24 17.91 -0.51
CA HIS A 277 4.38 17.59 -1.92
C HIS A 277 5.86 17.67 -2.36
N ALA A 278 6.42 16.52 -2.76
CA ALA A 278 7.84 16.39 -3.14
C ALA A 278 8.26 17.35 -4.26
N TYR A 279 7.32 17.70 -5.14
CA TYR A 279 7.57 18.48 -6.35
C TYR A 279 7.03 19.91 -6.26
N GLN A 280 6.60 20.36 -5.08
CA GLN A 280 6.13 21.72 -4.87
C GLN A 280 7.18 22.74 -5.33
N ASP A 281 6.77 23.68 -6.18
CA ASP A 281 7.62 24.73 -6.76
C ASP A 281 8.84 24.24 -7.57
N LYS A 282 8.87 22.96 -7.96
CA LYS A 282 9.91 22.37 -8.80
C LYS A 282 9.49 22.32 -10.27
N ALA A 283 10.48 22.38 -11.16
CA ALA A 283 10.29 22.16 -12.59
C ALA A 283 10.00 20.68 -12.88
N VAL A 284 8.93 20.42 -13.62
CA VAL A 284 8.42 19.06 -13.88
C VAL A 284 8.12 18.84 -15.36
N ARG A 285 8.06 17.56 -15.71
CA ARG A 285 7.49 17.05 -16.96
C ARG A 285 6.26 16.22 -16.61
N MET A 286 5.15 16.58 -17.23
CA MET A 286 3.87 15.87 -17.19
C MET A 286 3.71 15.03 -18.45
N LEU A 287 3.52 13.73 -18.30
CA LEU A 287 3.16 12.81 -19.39
C LEU A 287 1.66 12.52 -19.35
N MET A 288 0.96 12.98 -20.38
CA MET A 288 -0.49 12.84 -20.52
C MET A 288 -0.88 11.46 -21.06
N PRO A 289 -2.15 11.01 -20.88
CA PRO A 289 -2.61 9.72 -21.40
C PRO A 289 -2.52 9.58 -22.92
N ASP A 290 -2.59 10.70 -23.66
CA ASP A 290 -2.44 10.78 -25.12
C ASP A 290 -0.98 10.95 -25.57
N SER A 291 -0.03 10.63 -24.68
CA SER A 291 1.42 10.74 -24.90
C SER A 291 1.95 12.15 -25.10
N ARG A 292 1.13 13.20 -24.94
CA ARG A 292 1.63 14.57 -24.94
C ARG A 292 2.45 14.85 -23.68
N GLU A 293 3.52 15.61 -23.86
CA GLU A 293 4.34 16.11 -22.76
C GLU A 293 4.06 17.59 -22.51
N VAL A 294 3.89 17.94 -21.24
CA VAL A 294 3.78 19.33 -20.79
C VAL A 294 4.87 19.62 -19.78
N HIS A 295 5.56 20.74 -19.97
CA HIS A 295 6.62 21.20 -19.08
C HIS A 295 6.17 22.46 -18.37
N GLY A 296 6.57 22.58 -17.11
CA GLY A 296 6.28 23.77 -16.31
C GLY A 296 6.75 23.60 -14.87
N THR A 297 6.31 24.51 -14.01
CA THR A 297 6.63 24.49 -12.58
C THR A 297 5.36 24.21 -11.78
N VAL A 298 5.43 23.27 -10.84
CA VAL A 298 4.29 22.99 -9.96
C VAL A 298 3.97 24.21 -9.11
N ARG A 299 2.71 24.63 -9.09
CA ARG A 299 2.18 25.70 -8.22
C ARG A 299 1.16 25.18 -7.20
N GLY A 300 1.21 23.88 -6.92
CA GLY A 300 0.40 23.21 -5.93
C GLY A 300 -0.84 22.54 -6.52
N VAL A 301 -1.89 22.46 -5.71
CA VAL A 301 -3.16 21.83 -6.08
C VAL A 301 -4.33 22.76 -5.76
N ALA A 302 -5.34 22.70 -6.63
CA ALA A 302 -6.61 23.41 -6.46
C ALA A 302 -7.48 22.78 -5.34
N PRO A 303 -8.57 23.45 -4.90
CA PRO A 303 -9.47 22.92 -3.86
C PRO A 303 -10.07 21.55 -4.17
N ASP A 304 -10.22 21.20 -5.44
CA ASP A 304 -10.69 19.91 -5.95
C ASP A 304 -9.57 18.86 -6.13
N GLY A 305 -8.32 19.18 -5.78
CA GLY A 305 -7.16 18.27 -5.88
C GLY A 305 -6.53 18.19 -7.28
N VAL A 306 -6.98 19.03 -8.23
CA VAL A 306 -6.36 19.16 -9.55
C VAL A 306 -4.99 19.81 -9.42
N LEU A 307 -3.99 19.25 -10.11
CA LEU A 307 -2.63 19.80 -10.11
C LEU A 307 -2.56 21.09 -10.91
N LEU A 308 -1.91 22.11 -10.33
CA LEU A 308 -1.64 23.39 -10.97
C LEU A 308 -0.19 23.45 -11.42
N VAL A 309 0.03 23.67 -12.72
CA VAL A 309 1.38 23.79 -13.29
C VAL A 309 1.45 25.09 -14.10
N GLU A 310 2.41 25.94 -13.76
CA GLU A 310 2.74 27.14 -14.52
C GLU A 310 3.55 26.77 -15.76
N THR A 311 2.96 26.97 -16.94
CA THR A 311 3.58 26.73 -18.24
C THR A 311 3.81 28.07 -18.97
N ALA A 312 4.38 28.03 -20.18
CA ALA A 312 4.49 29.21 -21.04
C ALA A 312 3.14 29.84 -21.42
N GLN A 313 2.03 29.12 -21.26
CA GLN A 313 0.66 29.58 -21.50
C GLN A 313 -0.05 30.01 -20.20
N GLY A 314 0.68 30.18 -19.10
CA GLY A 314 0.14 30.49 -17.78
C GLY A 314 -0.16 29.24 -16.95
N ILE A 315 -0.95 29.39 -15.88
CA ILE A 315 -1.30 28.28 -14.98
C ILE A 315 -2.30 27.35 -15.68
N GLN A 316 -1.90 26.09 -15.86
CA GLN A 316 -2.70 25.01 -16.44
C GLN A 316 -3.14 24.02 -15.36
N ARG A 317 -4.27 23.36 -15.60
CA ARG A 317 -4.95 22.43 -14.68
C ARG A 317 -4.86 21.00 -15.18
N PHE A 318 -4.42 20.06 -14.33
CA PHE A 318 -4.28 18.64 -14.69
C PHE A 318 -5.00 17.73 -13.69
N SER A 319 -6.03 17.02 -14.18
CA SER A 319 -6.78 16.02 -13.39
C SER A 319 -6.22 14.61 -13.54
N SER A 320 -5.34 14.38 -14.51
CA SER A 320 -4.65 13.10 -14.72
C SER A 320 -3.30 13.31 -15.42
N GLY A 321 -2.43 12.31 -15.33
CA GLY A 321 -1.07 12.35 -15.89
C GLY A 321 -0.06 11.63 -15.01
N GLU A 322 1.15 11.45 -15.53
CA GLU A 322 2.33 11.06 -14.76
C GLU A 322 3.26 12.26 -14.63
N ILE A 323 3.62 12.60 -13.39
CA ILE A 323 4.53 13.70 -13.07
C ILE A 323 5.92 13.16 -12.72
N SER A 324 6.94 13.78 -13.31
CA SER A 324 8.34 13.51 -13.01
C SER A 324 9.11 14.82 -12.90
N LEU A 325 10.13 14.85 -12.03
CA LEU A 325 11.11 15.95 -12.06
C LEU A 325 11.80 15.94 -13.42
N ARG A 326 12.12 17.12 -13.95
CA ARG A 326 13.07 17.18 -15.05
C ARG A 326 14.41 16.68 -14.51
N GLY A 327 14.95 15.62 -15.10
CA GLY A 327 16.36 15.32 -14.92
C GLY A 327 17.14 16.57 -15.32
N THR A 328 17.98 17.08 -14.41
CA THR A 328 19.09 17.91 -14.86
C THR A 328 19.89 17.02 -15.80
N GLY A 329 19.93 17.38 -17.08
CA GLY A 329 20.76 16.70 -18.06
C GLY A 329 22.22 16.67 -17.63
#